data_AF-A0AAE4FUM3-F1
#
_entry.id   AF-A0AAE4FUM3-F1
#
_cell.length_a   1.000
_cell.length_b   1.000
_cell.length_c   1.000
_cell.angle_alpha   90.00
_cell.angle_beta   90.00
_cell.angle_gamma   90.00
#
_symmetry.space_group_name_H-M   'P 1'
#
loop_
_entity.id
_entity.type
_entity.pdbx_description
1 polymer ?
#
loop_
_entity_poly.entity_id
_entity_poly.type
_entity_poly.pdbx_seq_one_letter_code
_entity_poly.pdbx_strand_id
1 'polypeptide(L)'
;MKKGSRTRSFGSSQRINHDASGYYESKLYQDLKHTPQAYSQADLPFPNSYLDKTIHHSSEKMSELPDNCLHLMITSPPYNVSKTYDLDLSLAEYLDLLKSVFQETYRVLTHGGRACINVANLGRKPYIPLSDYISQMMLEIGFLMRGEIIWQKGAGAGGSMAWGSWQSASNPVLRDTHEYILVFSKGTFARKKQDRENTITKDQFMEWTKSVWTMNPESARKVGHPAPFPIELPFRLIQLYSYKNDVILDPFMGSGSTAIAAITANRHYVGYELDQHYIDLANIRLEPYLLKATSSLLA
;
A
#
# COMPACT_ATOMS: atom_id res chain seq x y z
N MET A 1 46.11 -4.62 4.32
CA MET A 1 45.19 -3.88 5.22
C MET A 1 44.99 -2.46 4.68
N LYS A 2 43.87 -2.17 4.01
CA LYS A 2 43.52 -0.81 3.61
C LYS A 2 42.56 -0.24 4.66
N LYS A 3 42.98 0.85 5.33
CA LYS A 3 42.16 1.60 6.30
C LYS A 3 40.99 2.25 5.53
N GLY A 4 39.76 1.84 5.83
CA GLY A 4 38.54 2.54 5.38
C GLY A 4 38.42 3.89 6.11
N SER A 5 38.04 4.94 5.40
CA SER A 5 37.83 6.27 5.98
C SER A 5 36.49 6.33 6.75
N ARG A 6 36.52 6.99 7.90
CA ARG A 6 35.34 7.33 8.71
C ARG A 6 34.52 8.42 8.01
N THR A 7 33.20 8.37 8.18
CA THR A 7 32.22 9.31 7.62
C THR A 7 32.67 10.77 7.76
N ARG A 8 32.83 11.45 6.61
CA ARG A 8 32.93 12.92 6.53
C ARG A 8 31.64 13.49 5.96
N SER A 9 31.41 14.74 6.38
CA SER A 9 30.28 15.62 6.08
C SER A 9 29.81 15.61 4.62
N PHE A 10 28.48 15.54 4.48
CA PHE A 10 27.62 15.90 3.35
C PHE A 10 28.29 16.35 2.05
N GLY A 11 27.93 15.65 0.97
CA GLY A 11 28.13 16.08 -0.42
C GLY A 11 29.31 15.42 -1.12
N SER A 12 29.14 14.20 -1.62
CA SER A 12 30.03 13.61 -2.64
C SER A 12 29.23 12.91 -3.72
N SER A 13 29.50 13.28 -4.97
CA SER A 13 28.75 12.92 -6.19
C SER A 13 29.15 11.58 -6.83
N GLN A 14 29.66 10.61 -6.07
CA GLN A 14 29.95 9.27 -6.59
C GLN A 14 29.45 8.20 -5.62
N ARG A 15 28.78 7.16 -6.17
CA ARG A 15 28.28 6.00 -5.40
C ARG A 15 29.45 5.21 -4.84
N ILE A 16 29.92 5.63 -3.67
CA ILE A 16 30.75 4.84 -2.78
C ILE A 16 29.77 4.07 -1.89
N ASN A 17 29.90 2.73 -1.82
CA ASN A 17 29.16 1.95 -0.84
C ASN A 17 29.67 2.37 0.55
N HIS A 18 28.90 3.23 1.22
CA HIS A 18 29.17 3.64 2.58
C HIS A 18 28.69 2.54 3.53
N ASP A 19 29.59 2.05 4.38
CA ASP A 19 29.21 1.21 5.51
C ASP A 19 28.42 2.07 6.51
N ALA A 20 27.12 1.81 6.59
CA ALA A 20 26.19 2.52 7.45
C ALA A 20 26.00 1.84 8.82
N SER A 21 26.73 0.75 9.11
CA SER A 21 26.60 -0.01 10.37
C SER A 21 26.65 0.90 11.60
N GLY A 22 27.65 1.78 11.69
CA GLY A 22 27.80 2.70 12.83
C GLY A 22 26.63 3.67 13.04
N TYR A 23 25.83 3.99 12.00
CA TYR A 23 24.62 4.81 12.15
C TYR A 23 23.47 3.99 12.77
N TYR A 24 23.25 2.77 12.27
CA TYR A 24 22.22 1.85 12.78
C TYR A 24 22.59 1.20 14.13
N GLU A 25 23.86 1.27 14.54
CA GLU A 25 24.32 0.87 15.88
C GLU A 25 24.25 2.02 16.91
N SER A 26 23.85 3.23 16.49
CA SER A 26 23.74 4.38 17.38
C SER A 26 22.65 4.20 18.45
N LYS A 27 22.73 5.00 19.52
CA LYS A 27 21.77 4.97 20.64
C LYS A 27 20.31 5.11 20.20
N LEU A 28 20.06 5.90 19.15
CA LEU A 28 18.73 6.10 18.59
C LEU A 28 18.05 4.78 18.16
N TYR A 29 18.84 3.81 17.71
CA TYR A 29 18.35 2.53 17.20
C TYR A 29 18.42 1.40 18.24
N GLN A 30 18.92 1.65 19.45
CA GLN A 30 19.10 0.60 20.46
C GLN A 30 17.78 -0.07 20.84
N ASP A 31 16.74 0.74 21.05
CA ASP A 31 15.40 0.25 21.41
C ASP A 31 14.59 -0.19 20.18
N LEU A 32 15.07 0.12 18.98
CA LEU A 32 14.48 -0.28 17.69
C LEU A 32 15.08 -1.56 17.12
N LYS A 33 15.97 -2.24 17.87
CA LYS A 33 16.57 -3.51 17.44
C LYS A 33 15.50 -4.59 17.32
N HIS A 34 14.81 -4.60 16.19
CA HIS A 34 14.13 -5.79 15.70
C HIS A 34 15.20 -6.84 15.48
N THR A 35 15.24 -7.81 16.39
CA THR A 35 15.98 -9.05 16.13
C THR A 35 15.34 -9.64 14.88
N PRO A 36 16.08 -9.83 13.77
CA PRO A 36 15.53 -10.48 12.59
C PRO A 36 14.94 -11.80 13.06
N GLN A 37 13.62 -11.90 13.05
CA GLN A 37 12.97 -13.15 13.44
C GLN A 37 13.49 -14.19 12.47
N ALA A 38 14.10 -15.27 12.98
CA ALA A 38 14.63 -16.33 12.14
C ALA A 38 13.46 -16.89 11.32
N TYR A 39 13.34 -16.44 10.07
CA TYR A 39 12.29 -16.88 9.19
C TYR A 39 12.70 -18.25 8.66
N SER A 40 12.10 -19.29 9.24
CA SER A 40 12.38 -20.69 8.93
C SER A 40 11.32 -21.33 8.03
N GLN A 41 10.23 -20.62 7.76
CA GLN A 41 9.13 -21.12 6.94
C GLN A 41 9.42 -20.87 5.46
N ALA A 42 9.17 -21.85 4.60
CA ALA A 42 9.25 -21.63 3.16
C ALA A 42 8.01 -20.86 2.69
N ASP A 43 8.17 -20.04 1.63
CA ASP A 43 7.02 -19.48 0.92
C ASP A 43 6.19 -20.63 0.32
N LEU A 44 4.87 -20.57 0.50
CA LEU A 44 3.96 -21.57 -0.07
C LEU A 44 3.51 -21.16 -1.47
N PRO A 45 3.23 -22.10 -2.38
CA PRO A 45 2.70 -21.75 -3.69
C PRO A 45 1.32 -21.10 -3.55
N PHE A 46 1.06 -20.08 -4.36
CA PHE A 46 -0.26 -19.46 -4.44
C PHE A 46 -1.27 -20.44 -5.08
N PRO A 47 -2.49 -20.61 -4.55
CA PRO A 47 -3.46 -21.53 -5.15
C PRO A 47 -4.05 -20.98 -6.46
N ASN A 48 -3.83 -21.70 -7.57
CA ASN A 48 -4.30 -21.30 -8.90
C ASN A 48 -5.82 -21.08 -8.98
N SER A 49 -6.62 -21.72 -8.13
CA SER A 49 -8.07 -21.54 -8.08
C SER A 49 -8.51 -20.13 -7.70
N TYR A 50 -7.64 -19.34 -7.05
CA TYR A 50 -7.91 -17.98 -6.59
C TYR A 50 -7.09 -16.92 -7.34
N LEU A 51 -6.29 -17.33 -8.32
CA LEU A 51 -5.46 -16.41 -9.10
C LEU A 51 -6.35 -15.56 -10.02
N ASP A 52 -6.12 -14.25 -10.02
CA ASP A 52 -6.85 -13.25 -10.80
C ASP A 52 -8.36 -13.25 -10.49
N LYS A 53 -8.70 -13.32 -9.20
CA LYS A 53 -10.09 -13.33 -8.71
C LYS A 53 -10.34 -12.35 -7.59
N THR A 54 -11.57 -11.86 -7.55
CA THR A 54 -12.17 -11.25 -6.36
C THR A 54 -13.03 -12.30 -5.65
N ILE A 55 -12.75 -12.52 -4.36
CA ILE A 55 -13.42 -13.48 -3.49
C ILE A 55 -14.52 -12.74 -2.73
N HIS A 56 -15.76 -13.22 -2.82
CA HIS A 56 -16.89 -12.69 -2.05
C HIS A 56 -16.86 -13.22 -0.61
N HIS A 57 -15.96 -12.68 0.21
CA HIS A 57 -15.72 -13.11 1.58
C HIS A 57 -15.07 -11.98 2.40
N SER A 58 -15.13 -12.03 3.73
CA SER A 58 -14.42 -11.05 4.58
C SER A 58 -12.92 -11.35 4.56
N SER A 59 -12.12 -10.30 4.35
CA SER A 59 -10.66 -10.35 4.47
C SER A 59 -10.17 -10.44 5.92
N GLU A 60 -11.06 -10.33 6.92
CA GLU A 60 -10.72 -10.61 8.33
C GLU A 60 -10.31 -12.07 8.55
N LYS A 61 -10.66 -12.96 7.61
CA LYS A 61 -10.23 -14.36 7.59
C LYS A 61 -10.03 -14.85 6.15
N MET A 62 -8.79 -14.89 5.70
CA MET A 62 -8.39 -15.33 4.36
C MET A 62 -8.12 -16.85 4.32
N SER A 63 -9.09 -17.67 4.74
CA SER A 63 -8.95 -19.14 4.83
C SER A 63 -8.63 -19.83 3.51
N GLU A 64 -8.91 -19.16 2.39
CA GLU A 64 -8.61 -19.61 1.04
C GLU A 64 -7.11 -19.56 0.71
N LEU A 65 -6.36 -18.75 1.45
CA LEU A 65 -4.97 -18.42 1.16
C LEU A 65 -4.02 -19.03 2.20
N PRO A 66 -3.03 -19.85 1.78
CA PRO A 66 -1.99 -20.35 2.66
C PRO A 66 -1.11 -19.24 3.23
N ASP A 67 -0.36 -19.56 4.28
CA ASP A 67 0.66 -18.66 4.83
C ASP A 67 1.75 -18.37 3.77
N ASN A 68 2.28 -17.16 3.77
CA ASN A 68 3.44 -16.78 2.95
C ASN A 68 3.30 -17.06 1.44
N CYS A 69 2.10 -16.94 0.87
CA CYS A 69 1.81 -17.31 -0.53
C CYS A 69 1.76 -16.15 -1.52
N LEU A 70 1.75 -14.89 -1.06
CA LEU A 70 1.65 -13.71 -1.93
C LEU A 70 2.66 -12.61 -1.56
N HIS A 71 2.79 -11.59 -2.41
CA HIS A 71 4.04 -10.81 -2.47
C HIS A 71 3.92 -9.35 -2.06
N LEU A 72 2.79 -8.73 -2.38
CA LEU A 72 2.52 -7.32 -2.12
C LEU A 72 1.03 -7.15 -1.84
N MET A 73 0.71 -6.45 -0.76
CA MET A 73 -0.63 -5.94 -0.50
C MET A 73 -0.67 -4.45 -0.84
N ILE A 74 -1.71 -4.03 -1.57
CA ILE A 74 -2.03 -2.61 -1.80
C ILE A 74 -3.51 -2.43 -1.53
N THR A 75 -3.86 -1.45 -0.72
CA THR A 75 -5.27 -1.20 -0.40
C THR A 75 -5.55 0.24 0.01
N SER A 76 -6.83 0.57 0.07
CA SER A 76 -7.38 1.79 0.66
C SER A 76 -8.60 1.38 1.47
N PRO A 77 -8.48 1.20 2.81
CA PRO A 77 -9.59 0.72 3.61
C PRO A 77 -10.80 1.66 3.59
N PRO A 78 -12.02 1.17 3.84
CA PRO A 78 -13.21 2.01 3.94
C PRO A 78 -13.06 2.99 5.10
N TYR A 79 -13.34 4.28 4.88
CA TYR A 79 -13.06 5.32 5.89
C TYR A 79 -14.11 5.41 7.00
N ASN A 80 -15.15 4.58 7.00
CA ASN A 80 -16.16 4.51 8.07
C ASN A 80 -16.77 5.90 8.36
N VAL A 81 -17.05 6.68 7.31
CA VAL A 81 -17.51 8.09 7.39
C VAL A 81 -19.01 8.22 7.10
N SER A 82 -19.78 7.17 7.42
CA SER A 82 -21.24 7.13 7.28
C SER A 82 -21.75 7.64 5.93
N LYS A 83 -21.07 7.29 4.84
CA LYS A 83 -21.70 7.35 3.51
C LYS A 83 -22.61 6.13 3.38
N THR A 84 -23.55 6.11 2.43
CA THR A 84 -24.57 5.06 2.22
C THR A 84 -24.06 3.62 2.02
N TYR A 85 -22.76 3.38 2.18
CA TYR A 85 -22.03 2.12 1.93
C TYR A 85 -21.05 1.77 3.07
N ASP A 86 -20.81 2.69 4.02
CA ASP A 86 -19.93 2.43 5.17
C ASP A 86 -20.74 1.80 6.30
N LEU A 87 -20.11 0.89 7.06
CA LEU A 87 -20.60 0.46 8.36
C LEU A 87 -20.63 1.67 9.31
N ASP A 88 -21.53 1.68 10.30
CA ASP A 88 -21.59 2.72 11.34
C ASP A 88 -20.80 2.26 12.58
N LEU A 89 -19.50 2.06 12.41
CA LEU A 89 -18.62 1.56 13.47
C LEU A 89 -18.13 2.70 14.35
N SER A 90 -17.92 2.42 15.63
CA SER A 90 -17.07 3.26 16.47
C SER A 90 -15.61 3.22 15.98
N LEU A 91 -14.80 4.21 16.39
CA LEU A 91 -13.37 4.21 16.06
C LEU A 91 -12.67 2.92 16.53
N ALA A 92 -13.04 2.40 17.71
CA ALA A 92 -12.46 1.16 18.24
C ALA A 92 -12.81 -0.04 17.36
N GLU A 93 -14.08 -0.23 17.03
CA GLU A 93 -14.54 -1.32 16.15
C GLU A 93 -13.90 -1.24 14.76
N TYR A 94 -13.77 -0.03 14.21
CA TYR A 94 -13.09 0.19 12.94
C TYR A 94 -11.60 -0.20 13.01
N LEU A 95 -10.89 0.17 14.08
CA LEU A 95 -9.49 -0.20 14.26
C LEU A 95 -9.33 -1.71 14.48
N ASP A 96 -10.27 -2.37 15.16
CA ASP A 96 -10.26 -3.83 15.35
C ASP A 96 -10.50 -4.59 14.03
N LEU A 97 -11.39 -4.08 13.17
CA LEU A 97 -11.58 -4.58 11.80
C LEU A 97 -10.25 -4.51 11.01
N LEU A 98 -9.62 -3.34 10.98
CA LEU A 98 -8.34 -3.15 10.28
C LEU A 98 -7.26 -4.07 10.84
N LYS A 99 -7.19 -4.21 12.17
CA LYS A 99 -6.21 -5.07 12.83
C LYS A 99 -6.36 -6.53 12.40
N SER A 100 -7.60 -7.03 12.35
CA SER A 100 -7.89 -8.40 11.91
C SER A 100 -7.46 -8.64 10.47
N VAL A 101 -7.80 -7.72 9.56
CA VAL A 101 -7.40 -7.78 8.13
C VAL A 101 -5.88 -7.70 7.96
N PHE A 102 -5.20 -6.83 8.71
CA PHE A 102 -3.75 -6.66 8.61
C PHE A 102 -2.98 -7.82 9.27
N GLN A 103 -3.56 -8.50 10.25
CA GLN A 103 -3.02 -9.76 10.79
C GLN A 103 -3.07 -10.88 9.74
N GLU A 104 -4.21 -11.05 9.05
CA GLU A 104 -4.31 -12.00 7.93
C GLU A 104 -3.37 -11.62 6.79
N THR A 105 -3.25 -10.34 6.48
CA THR A 105 -2.28 -9.83 5.49
C THR A 105 -0.85 -10.19 5.89
N TYR A 106 -0.49 -10.03 7.18
CA TYR A 106 0.81 -10.45 7.68
C TYR A 106 1.00 -11.95 7.51
N ARG A 107 0.00 -12.78 7.80
CA ARG A 107 0.07 -14.24 7.63
C ARG A 107 0.35 -14.65 6.19
N VAL A 108 -0.41 -14.14 5.22
CA VAL A 108 -0.32 -14.55 3.80
C VAL A 108 0.84 -13.93 3.03
N LEU A 109 1.40 -12.81 3.48
CA LEU A 109 2.56 -12.19 2.83
C LEU A 109 3.82 -13.04 3.01
N THR A 110 4.61 -13.20 1.94
CA THR A 110 5.97 -13.78 1.98
C THR A 110 6.92 -12.96 2.86
N HIS A 111 8.01 -13.58 3.33
CA HIS A 111 9.11 -12.85 3.95
C HIS A 111 9.78 -11.86 2.98
N GLY A 112 9.92 -10.63 3.45
CA GLY A 112 10.30 -9.51 2.59
C GLY A 112 9.17 -9.05 1.66
N GLY A 113 7.96 -9.58 1.77
CA GLY A 113 6.76 -9.03 1.15
C GLY A 113 6.44 -7.63 1.68
N ARG A 114 5.67 -6.84 0.92
CA ARG A 114 5.33 -5.45 1.29
C ARG A 114 3.83 -5.28 1.48
N ALA A 115 3.48 -4.29 2.29
CA ALA A 115 2.12 -3.83 2.47
C ALA A 115 2.11 -2.31 2.25
N CYS A 116 1.20 -1.83 1.40
CA CYS A 116 1.03 -0.41 1.09
C CYS A 116 -0.42 -0.01 1.37
N ILE A 117 -0.62 0.95 2.27
CA ILE A 117 -1.95 1.35 2.71
C ILE A 117 -2.14 2.82 2.38
N ASN A 118 -3.07 3.11 1.47
CA ASN A 118 -3.55 4.46 1.23
C ASN A 118 -4.57 4.84 2.30
N VAL A 119 -4.35 5.97 2.98
CA VAL A 119 -5.20 6.43 4.08
C VAL A 119 -5.28 7.97 4.13
N ALA A 120 -6.49 8.47 4.32
CA ALA A 120 -6.76 9.85 4.69
C ALA A 120 -6.93 9.97 6.21
N ASN A 121 -6.45 11.06 6.79
CA ASN A 121 -6.83 11.44 8.15
C ASN A 121 -8.24 12.05 8.15
N LEU A 122 -8.98 11.83 9.24
CA LEU A 122 -10.41 12.11 9.30
C LEU A 122 -10.74 13.18 10.33
N GLY A 123 -11.93 13.73 10.21
CA GLY A 123 -12.47 14.68 11.18
C GLY A 123 -11.70 16.00 11.20
N ARG A 124 -12.25 16.96 11.94
CA ARG A 124 -11.65 18.27 12.23
C ARG A 124 -11.83 18.69 13.69
N LYS A 125 -12.81 18.10 14.38
CA LYS A 125 -13.21 18.36 15.76
C LYS A 125 -13.84 17.09 16.37
N PRO A 126 -13.07 16.10 16.82
CA PRO A 126 -11.60 16.04 16.81
C PRO A 126 -11.02 15.71 15.43
N TYR A 127 -9.72 15.96 15.27
CA TYR A 127 -8.92 15.40 14.17
C TYR A 127 -8.50 13.98 14.54
N ILE A 128 -8.66 13.04 13.62
CA ILE A 128 -8.36 11.62 13.80
C ILE A 128 -7.18 11.28 12.89
N PRO A 129 -5.97 11.13 13.44
CA PRO A 129 -4.77 10.78 12.68
C PRO A 129 -4.77 9.27 12.38
N LEU A 130 -5.61 8.83 11.45
CA LEU A 130 -5.69 7.42 11.06
C LEU A 130 -4.34 6.87 10.58
N SER A 131 -3.52 7.68 9.92
CA SER A 131 -2.14 7.32 9.54
C SER A 131 -1.34 6.78 10.73
N ASP A 132 -1.48 7.43 11.89
CA ASP A 132 -0.68 7.16 13.07
C ASP A 132 -1.19 5.89 13.77
N TYR A 133 -2.52 5.75 13.90
CA TYR A 133 -3.14 4.53 14.44
C TYR A 133 -2.76 3.30 13.62
N ILE A 134 -2.85 3.38 12.28
CA ILE A 134 -2.48 2.28 11.39
C ILE A 134 -0.98 1.99 11.49
N SER A 135 -0.14 3.02 11.56
CA SER A 135 1.31 2.83 11.66
C SER A 135 1.70 2.09 12.94
N GLN A 136 1.15 2.48 14.09
CA GLN A 136 1.39 1.76 15.35
C GLN A 136 0.85 0.33 15.32
N MET A 137 -0.38 0.14 14.81
CA MET A 137 -0.99 -1.18 14.66
C MET A 137 -0.15 -2.12 13.79
N MET A 138 0.36 -1.64 12.65
CA MET A 138 1.21 -2.43 11.77
C MET A 138 2.53 -2.83 12.43
N LEU A 139 3.15 -1.93 13.20
CA LEU A 139 4.35 -2.23 13.99
C LEU A 139 4.06 -3.28 15.08
N GLU A 140 2.93 -3.18 15.79
CA GLU A 140 2.51 -4.16 16.81
C GLU A 140 2.28 -5.56 16.21
N ILE A 141 1.72 -5.64 15.00
CA ILE A 141 1.55 -6.91 14.27
C ILE A 141 2.90 -7.55 13.90
N GLY A 142 3.96 -6.74 13.77
CA GLY A 142 5.32 -7.20 13.45
C GLY A 142 5.82 -6.75 12.08
N PHE A 143 5.10 -5.86 11.38
CA PHE A 143 5.63 -5.24 10.17
C PHE A 143 6.78 -4.29 10.49
N LEU A 144 7.69 -4.14 9.53
CA LEU A 144 8.74 -3.15 9.55
C LEU A 144 8.33 -1.94 8.72
N MET A 145 8.26 -0.76 9.32
CA MET A 145 7.97 0.47 8.60
C MET A 145 9.13 0.84 7.67
N ARG A 146 8.83 1.01 6.38
CA ARG A 146 9.79 1.42 5.35
C ARG A 146 9.81 2.93 5.14
N GLY A 147 8.65 3.55 5.29
CA GLY A 147 8.46 4.98 5.09
C GLY A 147 7.06 5.30 4.63
N GLU A 148 6.86 6.56 4.27
CA GLU A 148 5.58 7.13 3.89
C GLU A 148 5.73 7.90 2.58
N ILE A 149 4.69 7.84 1.75
CA ILE A 149 4.56 8.64 0.55
C ILE A 149 3.34 9.54 0.72
N ILE A 150 3.51 10.82 0.43
CA ILE A 150 2.44 11.81 0.40
C ILE A 150 1.86 11.83 -1.00
N TRP A 151 0.62 11.35 -1.14
CA TRP A 151 -0.14 11.55 -2.37
C TRP A 151 -0.78 12.94 -2.32
N GLN A 152 -0.15 13.89 -2.99
CA GLN A 152 -0.72 15.22 -3.20
C GLN A 152 -1.77 15.15 -4.30
N LYS A 153 -3.02 15.42 -3.94
CA LYS A 153 -4.11 15.50 -4.91
C LYS A 153 -3.86 16.74 -5.78
N GLY A 154 -3.90 16.58 -7.10
CA GLY A 154 -3.58 17.67 -8.03
C GLY A 154 -4.45 18.93 -7.83
N ALA A 155 -4.12 20.00 -8.58
CA ALA A 155 -4.57 21.37 -8.35
C ALA A 155 -6.10 21.61 -8.19
N GLY A 156 -6.95 20.66 -8.57
CA GLY A 156 -8.41 20.70 -8.38
C GLY A 156 -8.92 20.29 -6.98
N ALA A 157 -8.09 19.72 -6.11
CA ALA A 157 -8.54 19.21 -4.80
C ALA A 157 -8.58 20.27 -3.68
N GLY A 158 -8.07 21.49 -3.93
CA GLY A 158 -8.00 22.58 -2.96
C GLY A 158 -9.29 23.40 -2.77
N GLY A 159 -10.42 22.95 -3.31
CA GLY A 159 -11.70 23.67 -3.31
C GLY A 159 -12.47 23.64 -1.98
N SER A 160 -12.01 22.87 -0.98
CA SER A 160 -12.66 22.85 0.34
C SER A 160 -12.56 24.22 1.00
N MET A 161 -13.72 24.84 1.24
CA MET A 161 -13.85 26.08 2.00
C MET A 161 -14.10 25.82 3.50
N ALA A 162 -13.65 24.68 4.03
CA ALA A 162 -13.71 24.37 5.46
C ALA A 162 -12.54 25.04 6.22
N TRP A 163 -12.46 26.38 6.19
CA TRP A 163 -11.38 27.16 6.81
C TRP A 163 -11.48 27.24 8.34
N GLY A 164 -12.59 26.79 8.92
CA GLY A 164 -12.95 27.14 10.29
C GLY A 164 -13.32 28.63 10.37
N SER A 165 -12.72 29.35 11.32
CA SER A 165 -12.88 30.80 11.42
C SER A 165 -12.07 31.50 10.33
N TRP A 166 -12.76 31.96 9.28
CA TRP A 166 -12.16 32.68 8.16
C TRP A 166 -11.35 33.90 8.63
N GLN A 167 -10.09 33.99 8.20
CA GLN A 167 -9.15 35.07 8.54
C GLN A 167 -9.07 35.40 10.05
N SER A 168 -9.26 34.39 10.91
CA SER A 168 -9.23 34.56 12.35
C SER A 168 -8.46 33.43 13.04
N ALA A 169 -7.64 33.81 14.01
CA ALA A 169 -6.92 32.87 14.88
C ALA A 169 -7.83 32.14 15.87
N SER A 170 -9.12 32.51 15.97
CA SER A 170 -10.05 31.91 16.93
C SER A 170 -10.21 30.40 16.74
N ASN A 171 -10.22 29.92 15.49
CA ASN A 171 -10.27 28.49 15.17
C ASN A 171 -10.02 28.25 13.66
N PRO A 172 -8.82 28.54 13.12
CA PRO A 172 -8.48 28.15 11.75
C PRO A 172 -8.34 26.62 11.65
N VAL A 173 -8.75 26.04 10.53
CA VAL A 173 -8.72 24.58 10.30
C VAL A 173 -7.84 24.24 9.10
N LEU A 174 -7.00 23.21 9.24
CA LEU A 174 -6.17 22.72 8.15
C LEU A 174 -7.00 22.06 7.05
N ARG A 175 -6.64 22.35 5.81
CA ARG A 175 -7.22 21.75 4.62
C ARG A 175 -6.31 20.62 4.18
N ASP A 176 -6.79 19.38 4.26
CA ASP A 176 -6.01 18.24 3.81
C ASP A 176 -6.04 18.24 2.28
N THR A 177 -4.87 18.41 1.68
CA THR A 177 -4.69 18.38 0.22
C THR A 177 -4.01 17.10 -0.24
N HIS A 178 -3.78 16.17 0.69
CA HIS A 178 -3.06 14.93 0.47
C HIS A 178 -3.67 13.77 1.23
N GLU A 179 -3.26 12.58 0.81
CA GLU A 179 -3.42 11.33 1.56
C GLU A 179 -2.04 10.73 1.81
N TYR A 180 -1.96 9.80 2.76
CA TYR A 180 -0.76 9.06 3.09
C TYR A 180 -0.81 7.70 2.40
N ILE A 181 0.33 7.26 1.88
CA ILE A 181 0.56 5.87 1.50
C ILE A 181 1.65 5.35 2.44
N LEU A 182 1.23 4.56 3.42
CA LEU A 182 2.13 3.95 4.40
C LEU A 182 2.74 2.69 3.79
N VAL A 183 4.06 2.54 3.87
CA VAL A 183 4.77 1.41 3.26
C VAL A 183 5.48 0.58 4.33
N PHE A 184 5.22 -0.73 4.31
CA PHE A 184 5.73 -1.68 5.28
C PHE A 184 6.41 -2.88 4.61
N SER A 185 7.19 -3.64 5.36
CA SER A 185 7.80 -4.91 4.93
C SER A 185 7.66 -5.98 6.01
N LYS A 186 7.39 -7.23 5.63
CA LYS A 186 7.30 -8.35 6.56
C LYS A 186 8.69 -8.95 6.83
N GLY A 187 9.12 -8.96 8.09
CA GLY A 187 10.33 -9.64 8.57
C GLY A 187 11.69 -9.05 8.12
N THR A 188 11.83 -8.60 6.88
CA THR A 188 13.04 -7.97 6.35
C THR A 188 12.72 -6.88 5.32
N PHE A 189 13.58 -5.89 5.19
CA PHE A 189 13.46 -4.87 4.14
C PHE A 189 13.88 -5.39 2.76
N ALA A 190 14.62 -6.49 2.66
CA ALA A 190 15.14 -6.99 1.38
C ALA A 190 14.33 -8.18 0.88
N ARG A 191 13.98 -8.20 -0.41
CA ARG A 191 13.50 -9.42 -1.07
C ARG A 191 14.47 -9.76 -2.18
N LYS A 192 14.94 -11.01 -2.21
CA LYS A 192 15.97 -11.45 -3.16
C LYS A 192 15.36 -11.52 -4.56
N LYS A 193 16.07 -10.96 -5.55
CA LYS A 193 15.64 -11.03 -6.96
C LYS A 193 15.59 -12.48 -7.46
N GLN A 194 16.66 -13.26 -7.23
CA GLN A 194 16.82 -14.59 -7.84
C GLN A 194 16.59 -14.48 -9.37
N ASP A 195 15.78 -15.37 -9.95
CA ASP A 195 15.46 -15.39 -11.39
C ASP A 195 14.27 -14.48 -11.76
N ARG A 196 13.76 -13.67 -10.82
CA ARG A 196 12.59 -12.82 -11.05
C ARG A 196 12.94 -11.59 -11.90
N GLU A 197 11.96 -11.12 -12.67
CA GLU A 197 12.12 -10.00 -13.61
C GLU A 197 11.66 -8.66 -13.01
N ASN A 198 12.50 -7.62 -13.14
CA ASN A 198 12.11 -6.23 -12.86
C ASN A 198 11.53 -5.61 -14.13
N THR A 199 10.44 -4.87 -14.00
CA THR A 199 9.76 -4.19 -15.14
C THR A 199 9.74 -2.67 -15.01
N ILE A 200 10.26 -2.11 -13.90
CA ILE A 200 10.36 -0.67 -13.70
C ILE A 200 11.50 -0.08 -14.53
N THR A 201 11.26 1.05 -15.18
CA THR A 201 12.30 1.77 -15.92
C THR A 201 13.16 2.64 -14.99
N LYS A 202 14.32 3.08 -15.47
CA LYS A 202 15.19 3.99 -14.72
C LYS A 202 14.49 5.29 -14.32
N ASP A 203 13.77 5.91 -15.26
CA ASP A 203 13.11 7.20 -15.03
C ASP A 203 11.94 7.04 -14.05
N GLN A 204 11.16 5.97 -14.21
CA GLN A 204 10.12 5.59 -13.25
C GLN A 204 10.71 5.39 -11.85
N PHE A 205 11.82 4.67 -11.73
CA PHE A 205 12.47 4.45 -10.44
C PHE A 205 12.94 5.75 -9.79
N MET A 206 13.59 6.63 -10.55
CA MET A 206 14.08 7.91 -10.02
C MET A 206 12.95 8.84 -9.59
N GLU A 207 11.81 8.83 -10.30
CA GLU A 207 10.65 9.65 -9.98
C GLU A 207 9.86 9.06 -8.81
N TRP A 208 9.52 7.79 -8.87
CA TRP A 208 8.60 7.16 -7.93
C TRP A 208 9.23 6.79 -6.59
N THR A 209 10.56 6.84 -6.47
CA THR A 209 11.24 6.72 -5.16
C THR A 209 11.24 8.02 -4.35
N LYS A 210 10.69 9.11 -4.88
CA LYS A 210 10.43 10.34 -4.11
C LYS A 210 9.23 10.14 -3.19
N SER A 211 9.23 10.81 -2.04
CA SER A 211 8.18 10.70 -1.02
C SER A 211 6.95 11.56 -1.28
N VAL A 212 6.91 12.37 -2.35
CA VAL A 212 5.73 13.19 -2.70
C VAL A 212 5.32 12.88 -4.13
N TRP A 213 4.09 12.37 -4.29
CA TRP A 213 3.51 12.04 -5.58
C TRP A 213 2.34 12.94 -5.88
N THR A 214 2.43 13.69 -6.97
CA THR A 214 1.32 14.49 -7.47
C THR A 214 0.52 13.69 -8.49
N MET A 215 -0.72 13.34 -8.14
CA MET A 215 -1.63 12.59 -9.02
C MET A 215 -3.06 13.12 -8.85
N ASN A 216 -3.84 13.14 -9.92
CA ASN A 216 -5.26 13.53 -9.83
C ASN A 216 -6.10 12.37 -9.29
N PRO A 217 -7.13 12.64 -8.48
CA PRO A 217 -8.07 11.61 -8.05
C PRO A 217 -8.92 11.10 -9.21
N GLU A 218 -9.43 9.88 -9.09
CA GLU A 218 -10.40 9.33 -10.04
C GLU A 218 -11.79 9.91 -9.83
N SER A 219 -12.55 10.01 -10.91
CA SER A 219 -13.93 10.47 -10.84
C SER A 219 -14.83 9.37 -10.28
N ALA A 220 -15.30 9.56 -9.04
CA ALA A 220 -16.26 8.66 -8.38
C ALA A 220 -17.48 8.35 -9.26
N ARG A 221 -18.04 9.38 -9.92
CA ARG A 221 -19.17 9.25 -10.85
C ARG A 221 -18.84 8.40 -12.07
N LYS A 222 -17.66 8.59 -12.66
CA LYS A 222 -17.23 7.82 -13.85
C LYS A 222 -16.99 6.37 -13.51
N VAL A 223 -16.41 6.11 -12.34
CA VAL A 223 -16.10 4.75 -11.87
C VAL A 223 -17.34 4.03 -11.37
N GLY A 224 -18.34 4.76 -10.85
CA GLY A 224 -19.48 4.14 -10.16
C GLY A 224 -19.15 3.71 -8.73
N HIS A 225 -18.06 4.23 -8.15
CA HIS A 225 -17.62 3.93 -6.79
C HIS A 225 -17.45 5.25 -6.02
N PRO A 226 -17.82 5.32 -4.73
CA PRO A 226 -17.83 6.59 -3.99
C PRO A 226 -16.45 7.15 -3.69
N ALA A 227 -15.42 6.28 -3.59
CA ALA A 227 -14.06 6.68 -3.22
C ALA A 227 -12.96 5.85 -3.93
N PRO A 228 -12.91 5.82 -5.27
CA PRO A 228 -11.85 5.12 -5.98
C PRO A 228 -10.54 5.92 -5.90
N PHE A 229 -9.44 5.27 -5.55
CA PHE A 229 -8.10 5.82 -5.76
C PHE A 229 -7.67 5.62 -7.23
N PRO A 230 -6.78 6.48 -7.76
CA PRO A 230 -6.30 6.40 -9.13
C PRO A 230 -5.50 5.15 -9.40
N ILE A 231 -5.74 4.50 -10.55
CA ILE A 231 -5.04 3.29 -11.01
C ILE A 231 -3.52 3.52 -11.06
N GLU A 232 -3.09 4.76 -11.29
CA GLU A 232 -1.68 5.15 -11.24
C GLU A 232 -1.02 4.84 -9.89
N LEU A 233 -1.73 5.03 -8.77
CA LEU A 233 -1.21 4.80 -7.42
C LEU A 233 -0.77 3.34 -7.20
N PRO A 234 -1.64 2.30 -7.35
CA PRO A 234 -1.23 0.92 -7.21
C PRO A 234 -0.23 0.54 -8.31
N PHE A 235 -0.34 1.09 -9.53
CA PHE A 235 0.62 0.78 -10.60
C PHE A 235 2.06 1.17 -10.24
N ARG A 236 2.26 2.37 -9.68
CA ARG A 236 3.58 2.82 -9.19
C ARG A 236 4.10 1.89 -8.09
N LEU A 237 3.25 1.53 -7.13
CA LEU A 237 3.61 0.64 -6.01
C LEU A 237 3.98 -0.77 -6.49
N ILE A 238 3.21 -1.34 -7.44
CA ILE A 238 3.48 -2.64 -8.06
C ILE A 238 4.85 -2.63 -8.75
N GLN A 239 5.13 -1.58 -9.53
CA GLN A 239 6.42 -1.44 -10.21
C GLN A 239 7.60 -1.30 -9.24
N LEU A 240 7.41 -0.65 -8.09
CA LEU A 240 8.45 -0.46 -7.07
C LEU A 240 8.70 -1.69 -6.21
N TYR A 241 7.63 -2.44 -5.87
CA TYR A 241 7.65 -3.37 -4.74
C TYR A 241 7.33 -4.83 -5.11
N SER A 242 7.08 -5.13 -6.39
CA SER A 242 6.92 -6.50 -6.88
C SER A 242 7.71 -6.76 -8.16
N TYR A 243 7.95 -8.04 -8.43
CA TYR A 243 8.49 -8.54 -9.69
C TYR A 243 7.34 -8.96 -10.62
N LYS A 244 7.66 -9.12 -11.90
CA LYS A 244 6.70 -9.70 -12.87
C LYS A 244 6.18 -11.05 -12.37
N ASN A 245 4.90 -11.33 -12.63
CA ASN A 245 4.17 -12.53 -12.19
C ASN A 245 3.97 -12.66 -10.66
N ASP A 246 4.42 -11.70 -9.85
CA ASP A 246 4.04 -11.68 -8.43
C ASP A 246 2.52 -11.49 -8.29
N VAL A 247 1.96 -12.08 -7.24
CA VAL A 247 0.55 -11.94 -6.83
C VAL A 247 0.36 -10.75 -5.89
N ILE A 248 -0.58 -9.87 -6.25
CA ILE A 248 -0.95 -8.65 -5.52
C ILE A 248 -2.28 -8.84 -4.78
N LEU A 249 -2.31 -8.60 -3.49
CA LEU A 249 -3.52 -8.65 -2.66
C LEU A 249 -4.15 -7.26 -2.53
N ASP A 250 -5.48 -7.18 -2.69
CA ASP A 250 -6.29 -6.08 -2.15
C ASP A 250 -7.39 -6.62 -1.21
N PRO A 251 -7.28 -6.47 0.11
CA PRO A 251 -8.28 -6.94 1.07
C PRO A 251 -9.59 -6.12 1.05
N PHE A 252 -9.62 -4.99 0.33
CA PHE A 252 -10.78 -4.12 0.16
C PHE A 252 -10.92 -3.75 -1.33
N MET A 253 -11.16 -4.75 -2.17
CA MET A 253 -11.04 -4.66 -3.64
C MET A 253 -11.92 -3.56 -4.26
N GLY A 254 -13.11 -3.32 -3.70
CA GLY A 254 -14.05 -2.31 -4.18
C GLY A 254 -14.28 -2.45 -5.68
N SER A 255 -14.03 -1.36 -6.40
CA SER A 255 -14.22 -1.30 -7.86
C SER A 255 -13.06 -1.86 -8.70
N GLY A 256 -12.02 -2.47 -8.11
CA GLY A 256 -10.99 -3.20 -8.86
C GLY A 256 -9.78 -2.40 -9.35
N SER A 257 -9.50 -1.21 -8.81
CA SER A 257 -8.35 -0.39 -9.26
C SER A 257 -7.00 -1.10 -9.09
N THR A 258 -6.79 -1.83 -7.99
CA THR A 258 -5.56 -2.62 -7.76
C THR A 258 -5.42 -3.76 -8.77
N ALA A 259 -6.51 -4.48 -9.04
CA ALA A 259 -6.53 -5.56 -10.03
C ALA A 259 -6.20 -5.07 -11.45
N ILE A 260 -6.79 -3.94 -11.87
CA ILE A 260 -6.49 -3.32 -13.16
C ILE A 260 -5.00 -2.97 -13.27
N ALA A 261 -4.42 -2.39 -12.21
CA ALA A 261 -3.02 -2.04 -12.17
C ALA A 261 -2.10 -3.28 -12.21
N ALA A 262 -2.47 -4.36 -11.52
CA ALA A 262 -1.75 -5.62 -11.56
C ALA A 262 -1.69 -6.21 -12.97
N ILE A 263 -2.85 -6.34 -13.63
CA ILE A 263 -2.93 -6.84 -15.02
C ILE A 263 -2.08 -5.97 -15.95
N THR A 264 -2.24 -4.65 -15.85
CA THR A 264 -1.49 -3.69 -16.68
C THR A 264 0.02 -3.81 -16.47
N ALA A 265 0.46 -4.17 -15.26
CA ALA A 265 1.87 -4.37 -14.92
C ALA A 265 2.36 -5.81 -15.14
N ASN A 266 1.57 -6.72 -15.73
CA ASN A 266 1.92 -8.15 -15.86
C ASN A 266 2.18 -8.82 -14.49
N ARG A 267 1.32 -8.53 -13.51
CA ARG A 267 1.21 -9.22 -12.22
C ARG A 267 -0.15 -9.89 -12.13
N HIS A 268 -0.23 -10.88 -11.25
CA HIS A 268 -1.50 -11.47 -10.88
C HIS A 268 -2.12 -10.72 -9.70
N TYR A 269 -3.41 -10.90 -9.47
CA TYR A 269 -4.09 -10.33 -8.32
C TYR A 269 -4.97 -11.33 -7.59
N VAL A 270 -5.29 -10.98 -6.35
CA VAL A 270 -6.39 -11.54 -5.59
C VAL A 270 -6.99 -10.42 -4.76
N GLY A 271 -8.29 -10.41 -4.55
CA GLY A 271 -8.87 -9.53 -3.55
C GLY A 271 -10.12 -10.02 -2.92
N TYR A 272 -10.55 -9.28 -1.91
CA TYR A 272 -11.72 -9.57 -1.11
C TYR A 272 -12.67 -8.36 -1.18
N GLU A 273 -13.95 -8.65 -1.33
CA GLU A 273 -15.02 -7.66 -1.35
C GLU A 273 -16.28 -8.30 -0.76
N LEU A 274 -17.05 -7.54 0.01
CA LEU A 274 -18.28 -8.01 0.66
C LEU A 274 -19.53 -7.62 -0.14
N ASP A 275 -19.47 -6.54 -0.91
CA ASP A 275 -20.59 -6.10 -1.74
C ASP A 275 -20.51 -6.72 -3.14
N GLN A 276 -21.46 -7.61 -3.44
CA GLN A 276 -21.58 -8.24 -4.77
C GLN A 276 -21.69 -7.21 -5.89
N HIS A 277 -22.31 -6.05 -5.65
CA HIS A 277 -22.40 -4.99 -6.64
C HIS A 277 -21.02 -4.45 -7.03
N TYR A 278 -20.10 -4.29 -6.06
CA TYR A 278 -18.74 -3.85 -6.35
C TYR A 278 -17.90 -4.92 -7.02
N ILE A 279 -18.13 -6.21 -6.70
CA ILE A 279 -17.52 -7.33 -7.42
C ILE A 279 -17.93 -7.30 -8.90
N ASP A 280 -19.23 -7.16 -9.19
CA ASP A 280 -19.74 -7.10 -10.56
C ASP A 280 -19.17 -5.90 -11.32
N LEU A 281 -19.13 -4.72 -10.66
CA LEU A 281 -18.53 -3.51 -11.22
C LEU A 281 -17.04 -3.69 -11.51
N ALA A 282 -16.27 -4.30 -10.60
CA ALA A 282 -14.86 -4.60 -10.80
C ALA A 282 -14.65 -5.51 -12.01
N ASN A 283 -15.44 -6.58 -12.14
CA ASN A 283 -15.36 -7.51 -13.28
C ASN A 283 -15.59 -6.81 -14.62
N ILE A 284 -16.62 -5.95 -14.70
CA ILE A 284 -16.89 -5.14 -15.91
C ILE A 284 -15.70 -4.23 -16.24
N ARG A 285 -15.11 -3.58 -15.23
CA ARG A 285 -13.95 -2.69 -15.42
C ARG A 285 -12.69 -3.45 -15.84
N LEU A 286 -12.53 -4.70 -15.43
CA LEU A 286 -11.36 -5.54 -15.71
C LEU A 286 -11.38 -6.15 -17.12
N GLU A 287 -12.56 -6.41 -17.69
CA GLU A 287 -12.75 -7.10 -18.97
C GLU A 287 -11.85 -6.55 -20.11
N PRO A 288 -11.75 -5.22 -20.36
CA PRO A 288 -10.92 -4.70 -21.45
C PRO A 288 -9.43 -4.96 -21.25
N TYR A 289 -8.97 -5.04 -19.99
CA TYR A 289 -7.57 -5.25 -19.65
C TYR A 289 -7.19 -6.73 -19.77
N LEU A 290 -8.10 -7.63 -19.39
CA LEU A 290 -7.93 -9.09 -19.54
C LEU A 290 -7.86 -9.49 -21.02
N LEU A 291 -8.74 -8.93 -21.86
CA LEU A 291 -8.73 -9.16 -23.30
C LEU A 291 -7.39 -8.70 -23.93
N LYS A 292 -6.91 -7.52 -23.55
CA LYS A 292 -5.64 -6.98 -24.05
C LYS A 292 -4.44 -7.84 -23.62
N ALA A 293 -4.42 -8.29 -22.36
CA ALA A 293 -3.35 -9.14 -21.84
C ALA A 293 -3.28 -10.48 -22.58
N THR A 294 -4.45 -11.09 -22.84
CA THR A 294 -4.54 -12.37 -23.57
C THR A 294 -4.05 -12.23 -25.01
N SER A 295 -4.44 -11.15 -25.72
CA SER A 295 -3.98 -10.88 -27.07
C SER A 295 -2.47 -10.65 -27.17
N SER A 296 -1.85 -10.06 -26.14
CA SER A 296 -0.39 -9.86 -26.09
C SER A 296 0.41 -11.13 -25.80
N LEU A 297 -0.22 -12.18 -25.27
CA LEU A 297 0.40 -13.49 -25.06
C LEU A 297 0.35 -14.38 -26.32
N LEU A 298 -0.55 -14.07 -27.26
CA LEU A 298 -0.75 -14.82 -28.51
C LEU A 298 0.00 -14.20 -29.72
N ALA A 299 0.62 -13.04 -29.55
CA ALA A 299 1.37 -12.31 -30.58
C ALA A 299 2.89 -12.43 -30.33
#